data_AF-A0A2C6ABQ7-F1
#
_entry.id   AF-A0A2C6ABQ7-F1
#
_cell.length_a   1.000
_cell.length_b   1.000
_cell.length_c   1.000
_cell.angle_alpha   90.00
_cell.angle_beta   90.00
_cell.angle_gamma   90.00
#
_symmetry.space_group_name_H-M   'P 1'
#
loop_
_entity.id
_entity.type
_entity.pdbx_description
1 polymer ?
#
loop_
_entity_poly.entity_id
_entity_poly.type
_entity_poly.pdbx_seq_one_letter_code
_entity_poly.pdbx_strand_id
1 'polypeptide(L)'
;MMGTHDVILKDVRVNITARSRLDPTSKQIKLHSLQMLNEEYAVAYFGRPLPPFTTEDFALIPFSIGEPAGLHAGANLTANTTKLFSDLTCRPAEVTENWTKVPYPSKNVTHLYLKSYHVNDSLPERGCSFDLTGWAPNNETSSHWIDYFKFEPTGYPFDLSFFPLAPGQMGVEPQPAPLTGSCLPTSSPMNTTMIAWAEKAPIKASKDLRFLPSYTLKARLCERQYYKQEVSATVSAAGFKVYPDSLRSLSEPVPLTQAEFDVSHFESLMLLGGNDQLRDLKYELTPSELDQFVSSYHGMDSEMSEFVTPFARARGEEMKLPMSIGSKIRLFAHALYPQDDSIEANAEPRTLEQTFRRAQSFLFSYAASSALANQTGFSDQAALLTYRVSGIVISRPLAIAAECLLLLIALTGIALLYLCCNTYCILDSDPSSISYLCGICNASPEMIDLYTKLDACNEKTLESAIGSSLFRLSRCGCPGRCQLRLERAESSIASVHVHVVGATEHPEVDKGSYRPEIPFEITRGAGTLFVIVLLSALAAFVILKWWEVSRAGKFVILL
;
A
#
# COMPACT_ATOMS: atom_id res chain seq x y z
N MET A 1 -4.88 -30.88 -1.54
CA MET A 1 -4.54 -29.67 -0.76
C MET A 1 -3.51 -28.89 -1.54
N MET A 2 -3.89 -27.76 -2.14
CA MET A 2 -2.92 -26.81 -2.72
C MET A 2 -2.11 -26.24 -1.56
N GLY A 3 -0.85 -26.67 -1.45
CA GLY A 3 0.08 -26.13 -0.45
C GLY A 3 0.36 -24.66 -0.73
N THR A 4 0.44 -23.90 0.35
CA THR A 4 0.78 -22.48 0.41
C THR A 4 1.87 -22.10 -0.59
N HIS A 5 1.58 -21.10 -1.41
CA HIS A 5 2.50 -20.53 -2.40
C HIS A 5 3.82 -20.13 -1.72
N ASP A 6 4.91 -20.82 -2.03
CA ASP A 6 6.24 -20.32 -1.72
C ASP A 6 6.45 -19.01 -2.50
N VAL A 7 6.37 -17.90 -1.78
CA VAL A 7 6.62 -16.57 -2.33
C VAL A 7 8.14 -16.44 -2.49
N ILE A 8 8.64 -16.72 -3.69
CA ILE A 8 10.05 -16.49 -4.00
C ILE A 8 10.24 -15.00 -4.24
N LEU A 9 11.05 -14.37 -3.38
CA LEU A 9 11.54 -13.02 -3.61
C LEU A 9 12.67 -13.06 -4.63
N LYS A 10 12.56 -12.26 -5.69
CA LYS A 10 13.60 -12.11 -6.69
C LYS A 10 14.20 -10.71 -6.58
N ASP A 11 15.51 -10.68 -6.40
CA ASP A 11 16.30 -9.45 -6.35
C ASP A 11 16.97 -9.20 -7.70
N VAL A 12 16.76 -8.01 -8.25
CA VAL A 12 17.36 -7.56 -9.51
C VAL A 12 18.05 -6.23 -9.28
N ARG A 13 19.33 -6.13 -9.66
CA ARG A 13 20.04 -4.86 -9.66
C ARG A 13 19.55 -4.01 -10.84
N VAL A 14 19.17 -2.78 -10.55
CA VAL A 14 18.66 -1.80 -11.53
C VAL A 14 19.43 -0.50 -11.38
N ASN A 15 19.54 0.24 -12.48
CA ASN A 15 20.24 1.52 -12.47
C ASN A 15 19.29 2.66 -12.10
N ILE A 16 19.73 3.51 -11.17
CA ILE A 16 19.09 4.77 -10.80
C ILE A 16 19.37 5.76 -11.93
N THR A 17 18.33 6.43 -12.44
CA THR A 17 18.40 7.38 -13.55
C THR A 17 18.38 8.83 -13.10
N ALA A 18 17.68 9.14 -12.01
CA ALA A 18 17.70 10.47 -11.39
C ALA A 18 17.78 10.36 -9.87
N ARG A 19 18.42 11.36 -9.26
CA ARG A 19 18.37 11.61 -7.82
C ARG A 19 17.97 13.06 -7.59
N SER A 20 17.29 13.33 -6.51
CA SER A 20 17.04 14.71 -6.11
C SER A 20 18.20 15.25 -5.27
N ARG A 21 18.17 16.56 -5.03
CA ARG A 21 18.95 17.26 -4.02
C ARG A 21 18.08 18.35 -3.41
N LEU A 22 18.51 18.89 -2.27
CA LEU A 22 17.91 20.12 -1.76
C LEU A 22 18.15 21.24 -2.77
N ASP A 23 17.09 22.00 -3.06
CA ASP A 23 17.15 23.22 -3.85
C ASP A 23 18.06 24.26 -3.15
N PRO A 24 18.63 25.23 -3.88
CA PRO A 24 19.33 26.34 -3.24
C PRO A 24 18.41 27.08 -2.26
N THR A 25 18.97 27.57 -1.14
CA THR A 25 18.21 28.25 -0.07
C THR A 25 17.34 29.40 -0.57
N SER A 26 17.80 30.17 -1.56
CA SER A 26 17.02 31.25 -2.19
C SER A 26 15.71 30.79 -2.85
N LYS A 27 15.65 29.52 -3.28
CA LYS A 27 14.43 28.90 -3.80
C LYS A 27 13.63 28.22 -2.70
N GLN A 28 14.29 27.66 -1.68
CA GLN A 28 13.62 27.10 -0.50
C GLN A 28 12.73 28.14 0.18
N ILE A 29 13.20 29.38 0.35
CA ILE A 29 12.42 30.49 0.92
C ILE A 29 11.07 30.70 0.22
N LYS A 30 11.00 30.48 -1.10
CA LYS A 30 9.74 30.60 -1.86
C LYS A 30 8.83 29.39 -1.71
N LEU A 31 9.41 28.20 -1.50
CA LEU A 31 8.71 26.94 -1.33
C LEU A 31 8.16 26.79 0.10
N HIS A 32 8.94 27.22 1.09
CA HIS A 32 8.60 27.27 2.51
C HIS A 32 7.67 28.46 2.81
N SER A 33 6.51 28.42 2.17
CA SER A 33 5.46 29.43 2.31
C SER A 33 4.36 28.94 3.24
N LEU A 34 3.43 29.84 3.55
CA LEU A 34 2.21 29.51 4.28
C LEU A 34 1.35 28.44 3.58
N GLN A 35 1.42 28.35 2.24
CA GLN A 35 0.73 27.30 1.50
C GLN A 35 1.23 25.91 1.90
N MET A 36 2.56 25.75 2.06
CA MET A 36 3.15 24.51 2.52
C MET A 36 2.58 24.10 3.88
N LEU A 37 2.49 25.04 4.83
CA LEU A 37 1.93 24.80 6.15
C LEU A 37 0.45 24.41 6.11
N ASN A 38 -0.34 25.00 5.21
CA ASN A 38 -1.75 24.62 5.03
C ASN A 38 -1.88 23.18 4.52
N GLU A 39 -1.03 22.78 3.56
CA GLU A 39 -0.97 21.42 3.05
C GLU A 39 -0.51 20.43 4.14
N GLU A 40 0.56 20.77 4.86
CA GLU A 40 1.08 20.01 5.99
C GLU A 40 0.01 19.80 7.07
N TYR A 41 -0.72 20.85 7.44
CA TYR A 41 -1.79 20.76 8.42
C TYR A 41 -2.90 19.83 7.93
N ALA A 42 -3.26 19.92 6.64
CA ALA A 42 -4.22 19.01 6.05
C ALA A 42 -3.73 17.55 6.05
N VAL A 43 -2.42 17.30 5.89
CA VAL A 43 -1.84 15.96 6.03
C VAL A 43 -1.94 15.47 7.47
N ALA A 44 -1.44 16.25 8.43
CA ALA A 44 -1.42 15.88 9.85
C ALA A 44 -2.84 15.65 10.40
N TYR A 45 -3.76 16.57 10.13
CA TYR A 45 -5.09 16.57 10.73
C TYR A 45 -6.08 15.60 10.06
N PHE A 46 -6.01 15.45 8.72
CA PHE A 46 -6.94 14.59 7.98
C PHE A 46 -6.36 13.21 7.64
N GLY A 47 -5.11 12.93 8.03
CA GLY A 47 -4.45 11.66 7.71
C GLY A 47 -4.29 11.44 6.20
N ARG A 48 -4.08 12.51 5.43
CA ARG A 48 -3.75 12.38 4.00
C ARG A 48 -2.41 11.65 3.87
N PRO A 49 -2.16 10.94 2.75
CA PRO A 49 -0.85 10.32 2.56
C PRO A 49 0.24 11.38 2.51
N LEU A 50 1.36 11.10 3.20
CA LEU A 50 2.57 11.91 3.11
C LEU A 50 3.15 11.90 1.68
N PRO A 51 3.95 12.91 1.32
CA PRO A 51 4.67 12.91 0.06
C PRO A 51 5.52 11.63 -0.12
N PRO A 52 5.75 11.19 -1.37
CA PRO A 52 6.72 10.15 -1.70
C PRO A 52 8.04 10.35 -0.95
N PHE A 53 8.70 9.25 -0.54
CA PHE A 53 9.98 9.29 0.20
C PHE A 53 9.92 9.95 1.59
N THR A 54 8.74 10.24 2.14
CA THR A 54 8.59 10.95 3.41
C THR A 54 7.85 10.11 4.45
N THR A 55 8.25 10.25 5.70
CA THR A 55 7.61 9.72 6.91
C THR A 55 7.40 10.88 7.89
N GLU A 56 6.65 10.69 8.97
CA GLU A 56 6.50 11.74 9.98
C GLU A 56 7.83 12.11 10.67
N ASP A 57 8.80 11.19 10.72
CA ASP A 57 10.03 11.41 11.48
C ASP A 57 11.18 11.94 10.60
N PHE A 58 11.12 11.68 9.30
CA PHE A 58 12.20 12.00 8.36
C PHE A 58 11.73 11.95 6.90
N ALA A 59 12.49 12.64 6.04
CA ALA A 59 12.40 12.51 4.59
C ALA A 59 13.66 11.84 4.03
N LEU A 60 13.52 11.12 2.93
CA LEU A 60 14.66 10.58 2.17
C LEU A 60 14.83 11.41 0.90
N ILE A 61 16.07 11.64 0.48
CA ILE A 61 16.33 12.19 -0.85
C ILE A 61 15.82 11.20 -1.90
N PRO A 62 14.88 11.60 -2.79
CA PRO A 62 14.31 10.74 -3.80
C PRO A 62 15.35 10.23 -4.79
N PHE A 63 15.08 9.02 -5.27
CA PHE A 63 15.78 8.41 -6.38
C PHE A 63 14.77 7.72 -7.30
N SER A 64 14.99 7.80 -8.59
CA SER A 64 14.14 7.12 -9.59
C SER A 64 14.96 6.17 -10.43
N ILE A 65 14.32 5.10 -10.87
CA ILE A 65 14.87 4.17 -11.84
C ILE A 65 14.19 4.44 -13.19
N GLY A 66 14.92 4.29 -14.29
CA GLY A 66 14.32 4.41 -15.62
C GLY A 66 13.33 3.27 -15.81
N GLU A 67 12.13 3.54 -16.33
CA GLU A 67 11.03 2.59 -16.44
C GLU A 67 11.52 1.18 -16.83
N PRO A 68 11.63 0.23 -15.88
CA PRO A 68 11.69 -1.16 -16.28
C PRO A 68 10.29 -1.48 -16.80
N ALA A 69 10.21 -1.95 -18.06
CA ALA A 69 8.96 -2.44 -18.63
C ALA A 69 8.29 -3.41 -17.63
N GLY A 70 7.19 -2.97 -17.02
CA GLY A 70 6.45 -3.73 -16.01
C GLY A 70 6.93 -3.59 -14.56
N LEU A 71 6.92 -2.37 -13.99
CA LEU A 71 6.94 -2.22 -12.53
C LEU A 71 5.77 -3.02 -11.93
N HIS A 72 6.07 -4.19 -11.37
CA HIS A 72 5.06 -5.03 -10.74
C HIS A 72 4.48 -4.32 -9.52
N ALA A 73 3.15 -4.26 -9.44
CA ALA A 73 2.46 -3.81 -8.23
C ALA A 73 2.95 -4.66 -7.04
N GLY A 74 3.53 -4.02 -6.03
CA GLY A 74 4.12 -4.67 -4.86
C GLY A 74 5.62 -4.96 -4.93
N ALA A 75 6.34 -4.46 -5.94
CA ALA A 75 7.79 -4.43 -5.92
C ALA A 75 8.32 -3.39 -4.92
N ASN A 76 9.51 -3.64 -4.38
CA ASN A 76 10.23 -2.81 -3.43
C ASN A 76 11.58 -2.41 -4.03
N LEU A 77 12.00 -1.17 -3.80
CA LEU A 77 13.26 -0.61 -4.24
C LEU A 77 14.13 -0.31 -3.03
N THR A 78 15.31 -0.90 -2.96
CA THR A 78 16.30 -0.60 -1.92
C THR A 78 17.49 0.12 -2.54
N ALA A 79 17.85 1.29 -2.03
CA ALA A 79 19.01 2.02 -2.50
C ALA A 79 19.66 2.80 -1.36
N ASN A 80 20.93 3.14 -1.54
CA ASN A 80 21.61 4.10 -0.70
C ASN A 80 21.08 5.50 -1.01
N THR A 81 20.72 6.27 0.01
CA THR A 81 20.21 7.63 -0.10
C THR A 81 20.50 8.41 1.19
N THR A 82 20.19 9.69 1.21
CA THR A 82 20.36 10.55 2.37
C THR A 82 19.03 10.70 3.11
N LYS A 83 19.03 10.41 4.41
CA LYS A 83 17.95 10.70 5.35
C LYS A 83 18.11 12.12 5.89
N LEU A 84 17.07 12.93 5.79
CA LEU A 84 16.94 14.26 6.38
C LEU A 84 15.97 14.17 7.55
N PHE A 85 16.42 14.53 8.75
CA PHE A 85 15.59 14.48 9.96
C PHE A 85 15.94 15.60 10.94
N SER A 86 15.04 15.86 11.88
CA SER A 86 15.27 16.78 12.99
C SER A 86 15.31 16.04 14.32
N ASP A 87 15.95 16.66 15.29
CA ASP A 87 15.96 16.22 16.67
C ASP A 87 15.63 17.41 17.61
N LEU A 88 14.99 17.07 18.73
CA LEU A 88 14.60 17.99 19.78
C LEU A 88 15.13 17.48 21.12
N THR A 89 16.21 18.09 21.60
CA THR A 89 16.79 17.76 22.90
C THR A 89 16.32 18.75 23.95
N CYS A 90 15.50 18.29 24.90
CA CYS A 90 14.95 19.15 25.96
C CYS A 90 15.56 18.88 27.32
N ARG A 91 15.95 19.95 28.03
CA ARG A 91 16.43 19.92 29.42
C ARG A 91 15.46 20.64 30.36
N PRO A 92 15.39 20.24 31.64
CA PRO A 92 14.56 20.93 32.62
C PRO A 92 15.10 22.35 32.86
N ALA A 93 14.17 23.30 32.97
CA ALA A 93 14.47 24.68 33.33
C ALA A 93 14.05 24.94 34.78
N GLU A 94 14.84 25.72 35.51
CA GLU A 94 14.51 26.16 36.86
C GLU A 94 13.60 27.38 36.79
N VAL A 95 12.39 27.26 37.33
CA VAL A 95 11.42 28.35 37.34
C VAL A 95 11.42 28.98 38.73
N THR A 96 11.77 30.26 38.80
CA THR A 96 11.67 31.06 40.02
C THR A 96 10.53 32.05 39.88
N GLU A 97 9.71 32.17 40.92
CA GLU A 97 8.53 33.04 40.90
C GLU A 97 8.82 34.31 41.69
N ASN A 98 8.48 35.47 41.11
CA ASN A 98 8.58 36.75 41.79
C ASN A 98 7.27 37.53 41.65
N TRP A 99 6.92 38.27 42.70
CA TRP A 99 5.70 39.07 42.76
C TRP A 99 6.07 40.54 42.80
N THR A 100 5.67 41.29 41.77
CA THR A 100 5.89 42.73 41.71
C THR A 100 4.57 43.47 41.90
N LYS A 101 4.58 44.44 42.82
CA LYS A 101 3.41 45.28 43.12
C LYS A 101 3.48 46.53 42.25
N VAL A 102 2.58 46.64 41.28
CA VAL A 102 2.54 47.75 40.32
C VAL A 102 1.36 48.66 40.63
N PRO A 103 1.54 49.99 40.74
CA PRO A 103 0.43 50.92 40.93
C PRO A 103 -0.53 50.86 39.73
N TYR A 104 -1.84 50.80 40.00
CA TYR A 104 -2.86 50.75 38.94
C TYR A 104 -3.78 51.98 39.02
N PRO A 105 -4.03 52.68 37.90
CA PRO A 105 -4.81 53.92 37.90
C PRO A 105 -6.32 53.65 37.93
N SER A 106 -6.82 52.94 38.95
CA SER A 106 -8.25 52.73 39.17
C SER A 106 -8.68 53.27 40.54
N LYS A 107 -9.84 53.93 40.57
CA LYS A 107 -10.41 54.49 41.82
C LYS A 107 -10.65 53.43 42.90
N ASN A 108 -10.84 52.18 42.51
CA ASN A 108 -11.16 51.06 43.41
C ASN A 108 -9.99 50.07 43.59
N VAL A 109 -8.93 50.16 42.77
CA VAL A 109 -7.79 49.25 42.79
C VAL A 109 -6.51 50.08 42.70
N THR A 110 -5.82 50.25 43.82
CA THR A 110 -4.61 51.09 43.90
C THR A 110 -3.35 50.38 43.40
N HIS A 111 -3.35 49.04 43.41
CA HIS A 111 -2.21 48.24 42.99
C HIS A 111 -2.68 46.94 42.34
N LEU A 112 -1.93 46.51 41.33
CA LEU A 112 -1.95 45.17 40.76
C LEU A 112 -0.73 44.39 41.23
N TYR A 113 -0.90 43.09 41.41
CA TYR A 113 0.22 42.17 41.61
C TYR A 113 0.50 41.49 40.29
N LEU A 114 1.66 41.76 39.72
CA LEU A 114 2.17 41.03 38.56
C LEU A 114 3.00 39.87 39.07
N LYS A 115 2.71 38.68 38.55
CA LYS A 115 3.55 37.50 38.77
C LYS A 115 4.53 37.41 37.61
N SER A 116 5.81 37.55 37.90
CA SER A 116 6.87 37.27 36.93
C SER A 116 7.48 35.90 37.21
N TYR A 117 7.72 35.14 36.16
CA TYR A 117 8.46 33.88 36.25
C TYR A 117 9.82 34.10 35.61
N HIS A 118 10.86 33.86 36.38
CA HIS A 118 12.24 33.88 35.92
C HIS A 118 12.68 32.44 35.65
N VAL A 119 12.77 32.08 34.37
CA VAL A 119 13.14 30.73 33.93
C VAL A 119 14.63 30.69 33.65
N ASN A 120 15.39 29.92 34.41
CA ASN A 120 16.82 29.73 34.20
C ASN A 120 17.13 28.37 33.60
N ASP A 121 18.14 28.34 32.74
CA ASP A 121 18.80 27.10 32.41
C ASP A 121 19.45 26.49 33.66
N SER A 122 19.32 25.17 33.83
CA SER A 122 20.02 24.44 34.87
C SER A 122 21.55 24.42 34.67
N LEU A 123 22.02 24.79 33.48
CA LEU A 123 23.44 24.91 33.15
C LEU A 123 23.88 26.39 33.09
N PRO A 124 24.73 26.87 34.04
CA PRO A 124 25.10 28.28 34.14
C PRO A 124 25.91 28.82 32.95
N GLU A 125 26.58 27.95 32.17
CA GLU A 125 27.39 28.35 31.01
C GLU A 125 26.58 28.59 29.72
N ARG A 126 25.30 28.18 29.70
CA ARG A 126 24.37 28.34 28.57
C ARG A 126 23.06 29.02 28.97
N GLY A 127 23.05 29.61 30.17
CA GLY A 127 21.92 30.29 30.79
C GLY A 127 21.15 31.19 29.85
N CYS A 128 19.93 30.78 29.52
CA CYS A 128 18.88 31.67 29.06
C CYS A 128 18.00 32.02 30.26
N SER A 129 17.75 33.31 30.45
CA SER A 129 16.79 33.84 31.42
C SER A 129 15.59 34.43 30.69
N PHE A 130 14.40 34.27 31.26
CA PHE A 130 13.15 34.81 30.73
C PHE A 130 12.35 35.38 31.87
N ASP A 131 11.77 36.56 31.66
CA ASP A 131 10.73 37.09 32.52
C ASP A 131 9.36 36.95 31.86
N LEU A 132 8.58 35.96 32.29
CA LEU A 132 7.18 35.80 31.87
C LEU A 132 6.28 36.61 32.79
N THR A 133 5.69 37.68 32.28
CA THR A 133 4.70 38.48 33.04
C THR A 133 3.31 38.09 32.60
N GLY A 134 2.62 37.28 33.41
CA GLY A 134 1.28 36.79 33.08
C GLY A 134 0.17 37.51 33.83
N TRP A 135 -0.93 37.80 33.15
CA TRP A 135 -2.21 38.14 33.78
C TRP A 135 -2.99 36.85 33.97
N ALA A 136 -3.29 36.47 35.22
CA ALA A 136 -4.11 35.28 35.45
C ALA A 136 -5.57 35.58 35.06
N PRO A 137 -6.23 34.79 34.21
CA PRO A 137 -7.63 34.99 33.88
C PRO A 137 -8.48 34.78 35.13
N ASN A 138 -9.28 35.78 35.48
CA ASN A 138 -10.04 35.79 36.74
C ASN A 138 -11.20 34.78 36.78
N ASN A 139 -11.47 34.01 35.71
CA ASN A 139 -12.65 33.15 35.69
C ASN A 139 -12.66 31.97 34.70
N GLU A 140 -11.54 31.60 34.05
CA GLU A 140 -11.56 30.48 33.10
C GLU A 140 -11.39 29.12 33.77
N THR A 141 -12.19 28.16 33.30
CA THR A 141 -12.35 26.79 33.81
C THR A 141 -11.21 25.85 33.40
N SER A 142 -10.26 26.27 32.57
CA SER A 142 -9.13 25.43 32.17
C SER A 142 -8.13 25.28 33.31
N SER A 143 -7.85 24.03 33.68
CA SER A 143 -6.89 23.61 34.70
C SER A 143 -5.43 23.71 34.22
N HIS A 144 -5.21 23.86 32.91
CA HIS A 144 -3.90 23.76 32.26
C HIS A 144 -3.73 24.82 31.15
N TRP A 145 -2.52 25.35 31.02
CA TRP A 145 -2.10 26.22 29.92
C TRP A 145 -0.75 25.75 29.38
N ILE A 146 -0.58 25.80 28.06
CA ILE A 146 0.60 25.31 27.33
C ILE A 146 0.98 26.36 26.30
N ASP A 147 2.26 26.71 26.24
CA ASP A 147 2.76 27.64 25.23
C ASP A 147 4.22 27.35 24.83
N TYR A 148 4.59 27.89 23.67
CA TYR A 148 5.86 27.62 23.01
C TYR A 148 6.51 28.94 22.58
N PHE A 149 7.76 29.17 23.02
CA PHE A 149 8.46 30.44 22.84
C PHE A 149 9.78 30.25 22.06
N LYS A 150 10.03 31.13 21.09
CA LYS A 150 11.31 31.23 20.36
C LYS A 150 12.20 32.31 20.98
N PHE A 151 13.51 32.12 20.88
CA PHE A 151 14.50 33.17 21.15
C PHE A 151 14.93 33.91 19.89
N GLU A 152 15.06 35.23 20.01
CA GLU A 152 15.79 36.03 19.04
C GLU A 152 17.01 36.69 19.69
N PRO A 153 18.17 36.73 19.00
CA PRO A 153 19.40 37.30 19.55
C PRO A 153 19.33 38.82 19.75
N THR A 154 18.32 39.49 19.21
CA THR A 154 18.30 40.96 19.04
C THR A 154 17.86 41.72 20.29
N GLY A 155 17.48 41.02 21.37
CA GLY A 155 17.05 41.66 22.62
C GLY A 155 15.77 42.47 22.48
N TYR A 156 15.05 42.32 21.36
CA TYR A 156 13.78 42.99 21.17
C TYR A 156 12.68 42.28 21.97
N PRO A 157 11.89 43.06 22.73
CA PRO A 157 10.75 42.52 23.45
C PRO A 157 9.71 41.89 22.51
N PHE A 158 9.31 40.64 22.76
CA PHE A 158 8.14 40.05 22.10
C PHE A 158 6.87 40.70 22.66
N ASP A 159 6.03 41.23 21.79
CA ASP A 159 4.66 41.65 22.13
C ASP A 159 3.72 40.47 21.96
N LEU A 160 3.79 39.52 22.90
CA LEU A 160 2.80 38.45 23.00
C LEU A 160 1.57 39.02 23.70
N SER A 161 0.59 39.38 22.88
CA SER A 161 -0.73 39.81 23.37
C SER A 161 -1.47 38.60 23.93
N PHE A 162 -1.47 38.47 25.25
CA PHE A 162 -2.24 37.47 25.98
C PHE A 162 -3.69 37.93 26.14
N PHE A 163 -4.62 37.37 25.36
CA PHE A 163 -6.05 37.67 25.50
C PHE A 163 -6.92 36.42 25.60
N PRO A 164 -7.53 36.16 26.77
CA PRO A 164 -8.80 35.45 26.83
C PRO A 164 -9.92 36.47 26.53
N LEU A 165 -10.38 36.55 25.27
CA LEU A 165 -11.53 37.39 24.92
C LEU A 165 -12.82 36.72 25.40
N ALA A 166 -13.37 37.20 26.52
CA ALA A 166 -14.81 37.11 26.77
C ALA A 166 -15.54 38.07 25.80
N PRO A 167 -16.72 37.70 25.25
CA PRO A 167 -17.43 38.58 24.32
C PRO A 167 -17.88 39.88 25.02
N GLY A 168 -17.45 41.04 24.52
CA GLY A 168 -18.14 42.31 24.78
C GLY A 168 -17.44 43.38 25.64
N GLN A 169 -16.14 43.30 25.92
CA GLN A 169 -15.42 44.42 26.56
C GLN A 169 -14.36 45.02 25.63
N MET A 170 -14.76 46.05 24.88
CA MET A 170 -13.83 47.05 24.36
C MET A 170 -13.65 48.13 25.45
N GLY A 171 -12.49 48.15 26.08
CA GLY A 171 -12.12 49.18 27.04
C GLY A 171 -10.61 49.30 27.12
N VAL A 172 -10.08 50.33 26.47
CA VAL A 172 -8.71 50.89 26.52
C VAL A 172 -7.73 50.16 27.46
N GLU A 173 -6.81 49.42 26.87
CA GLU A 173 -5.92 48.44 27.50
C GLU A 173 -4.53 49.02 27.80
N PRO A 174 -3.91 48.76 28.96
CA PRO A 174 -2.47 48.92 29.14
C PRO A 174 -1.72 47.90 28.25
N GLN A 175 -0.76 48.38 27.46
CA GLN A 175 0.13 47.51 26.67
C GLN A 175 0.75 46.44 27.59
N PRO A 176 0.67 45.14 27.24
CA PRO A 176 1.30 44.10 28.03
C PRO A 176 2.81 44.34 28.11
N ALA A 177 3.39 44.07 29.28
CA ALA A 177 4.84 44.07 29.42
C ALA A 177 5.39 42.97 28.51
N PRO A 178 6.31 43.30 27.59
CA PRO A 178 6.78 42.33 26.64
C PRO A 178 7.61 41.24 27.33
N LEU A 179 7.61 40.04 26.75
CA LEU A 179 8.54 39.01 27.17
C LEU A 179 9.95 39.48 26.83
N THR A 180 10.79 39.60 27.86
CA THR A 180 12.21 39.86 27.70
C THR A 180 12.96 38.59 28.05
N GLY A 181 13.71 38.08 27.08
CA GLY A 181 14.58 36.93 27.23
C GLY A 181 16.01 37.35 26.91
N SER A 182 16.97 36.89 27.72
CA SER A 182 18.39 37.07 27.44
C SER A 182 19.09 35.73 27.52
N CYS A 183 19.79 35.35 26.46
CA CYS A 183 20.69 34.19 26.46
C CYS A 183 22.14 34.64 26.40
N LEU A 184 23.03 33.83 26.98
CA LEU A 184 24.47 34.02 26.82
C LEU A 184 24.89 33.87 25.34
N PRO A 185 25.87 34.66 24.84
CA PRO A 185 26.33 34.63 23.45
C PRO A 185 26.88 33.28 22.97
N THR A 186 27.26 32.41 23.92
CA THR A 186 27.80 31.07 23.67
C THR A 186 26.74 30.03 23.32
N SER A 187 25.46 30.32 23.58
CA SER A 187 24.34 29.53 23.09
C SER A 187 24.00 29.96 21.67
N SER A 188 23.71 29.03 20.74
CA SER A 188 23.13 29.40 19.45
C SER A 188 21.66 29.78 19.69
N PRO A 189 21.32 31.07 19.79
CA PRO A 189 20.02 31.46 20.32
C PRO A 189 18.91 31.04 19.35
N MET A 190 19.21 31.00 18.05
CA MET A 190 18.26 30.70 16.99
C MET A 190 17.66 29.28 17.07
N ASN A 191 18.38 28.34 17.69
CA ASN A 191 17.97 26.93 17.73
C ASN A 191 17.41 26.51 19.09
N THR A 192 17.51 27.37 20.11
CA THR A 192 16.93 27.11 21.42
C THR A 192 15.46 27.55 21.39
N THR A 193 14.59 26.86 22.11
CA THR A 193 13.20 27.24 22.37
C THR A 193 12.80 26.86 23.78
N MET A 194 11.78 27.52 24.30
CA MET A 194 11.19 27.18 25.58
C MET A 194 9.82 26.58 25.37
N ILE A 195 9.62 25.41 25.96
CA ILE A 195 8.31 24.79 26.13
C ILE A 195 7.92 25.04 27.59
N ALA A 196 6.83 25.75 27.81
CA ALA A 196 6.35 26.07 29.15
C ALA A 196 4.89 25.66 29.31
N TRP A 197 4.56 25.13 30.48
CA TRP A 197 3.20 24.76 30.83
C TRP A 197 2.92 25.11 32.29
N ALA A 198 1.69 25.52 32.54
CA ALA A 198 1.23 25.95 33.84
C ALA A 198 0.13 25.02 34.33
N GLU A 199 0.34 24.45 35.52
CA GLU A 199 -0.63 23.62 36.21
C GLU A 199 -1.31 24.45 37.30
N LYS A 200 -2.65 24.48 37.32
CA LYS A 200 -3.38 25.20 38.38
C LYS A 200 -3.12 24.51 39.71
N ALA A 201 -2.49 25.22 40.66
CA ALA A 201 -2.30 24.69 42.00
C ALA A 201 -3.68 24.51 42.66
N PRO A 202 -3.88 23.44 43.43
CA PRO A 202 -5.12 23.23 44.16
C PRO A 202 -5.37 24.44 45.05
N ILE A 203 -6.52 25.09 44.87
CA ILE A 203 -6.93 26.25 45.67
C ILE A 203 -7.10 25.75 47.10
N LYS A 204 -6.07 25.93 47.93
CA LYS A 204 -6.27 25.88 49.38
C LYS A 204 -7.21 27.03 49.69
N ALA A 205 -8.38 26.73 50.28
CA ALA A 205 -9.43 27.69 50.61
C ALA A 205 -8.89 28.78 51.56
N SER A 206 -8.18 29.75 51.00
CA SER A 206 -7.79 30.98 51.66
C SER A 206 -9.00 31.91 51.57
N LYS A 207 -9.43 32.44 52.72
CA LYS A 207 -10.56 33.38 52.80
C LYS A 207 -10.24 34.76 52.21
N ASP A 208 -9.02 34.99 51.74
CA ASP A 208 -8.64 36.23 51.09
C ASP A 208 -8.94 36.18 49.59
N LEU A 209 -10.07 36.78 49.22
CA LEU A 209 -10.60 37.03 47.85
C LEU A 209 -9.68 37.87 46.93
N ARG A 210 -8.39 38.01 47.25
CA ARG A 210 -7.43 38.85 46.52
C ARG A 210 -6.30 38.08 45.83
N PHE A 211 -6.27 36.76 45.95
CA PHE A 211 -5.21 35.96 45.38
C PHE A 211 -5.64 35.37 44.03
N LEU A 212 -4.94 35.79 42.98
CA LEU A 212 -4.96 35.18 41.66
C LEU A 212 -4.74 33.66 41.81
N PRO A 213 -5.35 32.82 40.95
CA PRO A 213 -5.08 31.39 40.96
C PRO A 213 -3.57 31.15 40.91
N SER A 214 -3.05 30.42 41.90
CA SER A 214 -1.63 30.07 41.92
C SER A 214 -1.41 29.02 40.84
N TYR A 215 -0.66 29.34 39.80
CA TYR A 215 -0.19 28.34 38.85
C TYR A 215 1.23 27.94 39.22
N THR A 216 1.52 26.64 39.15
CA THR A 216 2.88 26.13 39.17
C THR A 216 3.34 26.05 37.72
N LEU A 217 4.20 27.00 37.33
CA LEU A 217 4.82 26.97 36.02
C LEU A 217 5.96 25.96 36.01
N LYS A 218 5.97 25.10 35.01
CA LYS A 218 7.08 24.20 34.70
C LYS A 218 7.53 24.51 33.27
N ALA A 219 8.83 24.46 33.03
CA ALA A 219 9.39 24.79 31.74
C ALA A 219 10.54 23.84 31.38
N ARG A 220 10.75 23.65 30.08
CA ARG A 220 11.89 22.96 29.50
C ARG A 220 12.50 23.82 28.40
N LEU A 221 13.82 23.81 28.33
CA LEU A 221 14.57 24.42 27.24
C LEU A 221 14.94 23.33 26.25
N CYS A 222 14.56 23.53 25.00
CA CYS A 222 14.76 22.57 23.95
C CYS A 222 15.70 23.14 22.90
N GLU A 223 16.70 22.36 22.53
CA GLU A 223 17.62 22.65 21.43
C GLU A 223 17.19 21.84 20.22
N ARG A 224 17.05 22.53 19.09
CA ARG A 224 16.62 21.96 17.82
C ARG A 224 17.77 21.80 16.88
N GLN A 225 17.87 20.62 16.30
CA GLN A 225 18.97 20.26 15.43
C GLN A 225 18.42 19.56 14.19
N TYR A 226 19.05 19.82 13.05
CA TYR A 226 18.64 19.32 11.75
C TYR A 226 19.81 18.58 11.14
N TYR A 227 19.57 17.38 10.65
CA TYR A 227 20.62 16.44 10.27
C TYR A 227 20.38 15.86 8.89
N LYS A 228 21.50 15.48 8.27
CA LYS A 228 21.55 14.56 7.15
C LYS A 228 22.36 13.31 7.54
N GLN A 229 21.98 12.15 7.02
CA GLN A 229 22.67 10.90 7.27
C GLN A 229 22.58 9.99 6.05
N GLU A 230 23.69 9.38 5.63
CA GLU A 230 23.66 8.37 4.58
C GLU A 230 23.06 7.07 5.11
N VAL A 231 22.07 6.54 4.39
CA VAL A 231 21.30 5.35 4.77
C VAL A 231 21.05 4.45 3.56
N SER A 232 20.87 3.16 3.79
CA SER A 232 20.24 2.25 2.83
C SER A 232 18.77 2.12 3.20
N ALA A 233 17.87 2.46 2.28
CA ALA A 233 16.44 2.52 2.55
C ALA A 233 15.65 1.75 1.50
N THR A 234 14.55 1.13 1.93
CA THR A 234 13.59 0.47 1.03
C THR A 234 12.33 1.30 0.91
N VAL A 235 11.88 1.50 -0.33
CA VAL A 235 10.63 2.17 -0.67
C VAL A 235 9.77 1.27 -1.57
N SER A 236 8.46 1.45 -1.54
CA SER A 236 7.58 0.78 -2.52
C SER A 236 7.88 1.29 -3.93
N ALA A 237 7.94 0.41 -4.93
CA ALA A 237 8.23 0.83 -6.30
C ALA A 237 7.08 1.65 -6.93
N ALA A 238 5.83 1.42 -6.52
CA ALA A 238 4.65 2.07 -7.11
C ALA A 238 4.36 3.48 -6.60
N GLY A 239 4.54 3.74 -5.29
CA GLY A 239 4.21 5.03 -4.67
C GLY A 239 5.34 5.61 -3.82
N PHE A 240 6.52 4.99 -3.84
CA PHE A 240 7.69 5.38 -3.05
C PHE A 240 7.41 5.59 -1.55
N LYS A 241 6.44 4.84 -1.02
CA LYS A 241 6.21 4.77 0.43
C LYS A 241 7.43 4.15 1.10
N VAL A 242 7.98 4.82 2.09
CA VAL A 242 9.14 4.36 2.85
C VAL A 242 8.74 3.23 3.81
N TYR A 243 9.60 2.23 3.98
CA TYR A 243 9.50 1.23 5.03
C TYR A 243 10.51 1.56 6.15
N PRO A 244 10.09 2.18 7.27
CA PRO A 244 11.02 2.64 8.30
C PRO A 244 11.91 1.53 8.86
N ASP A 245 11.35 0.32 9.03
CA ASP A 245 12.06 -0.85 9.56
C ASP A 245 13.19 -1.36 8.65
N SER A 246 13.24 -0.93 7.39
CA SER A 246 14.28 -1.35 6.45
C SER A 246 15.49 -0.42 6.43
N LEU A 247 15.44 0.71 7.13
CA LEU A 247 16.52 1.68 7.18
C LEU A 247 17.77 1.09 7.83
N ARG A 248 18.91 1.27 7.16
CA ARG A 248 20.23 0.91 7.67
C ARG A 248 21.18 2.10 7.56
N SER A 249 21.67 2.60 8.69
CA SER A 249 22.65 3.69 8.70
C SER A 249 23.96 3.27 8.03
N LEU A 250 24.47 4.12 7.15
CA LEU A 250 25.76 3.95 6.46
C LEU A 250 26.80 4.96 6.96
N SER A 251 26.35 6.07 7.55
CA SER A 251 27.19 7.08 8.18
C SER A 251 26.64 7.53 9.52
N GLU A 252 27.45 8.26 10.28
CA GLU A 252 26.96 9.05 11.41
C GLU A 252 26.13 10.25 10.91
N PRO A 253 25.17 10.75 11.72
CA PRO A 253 24.44 11.99 11.44
C PRO A 253 25.37 13.21 11.38
N VAL A 254 25.17 14.05 10.37
CA VAL A 254 25.90 15.30 10.19
C VAL A 254 24.91 16.47 10.22
N PRO A 255 25.17 17.54 11.00
CA PRO A 255 24.30 18.72 11.01
C PRO A 255 24.17 19.34 9.61
N LEU A 256 22.97 19.78 9.26
CA LEU A 256 22.74 20.55 8.04
C LEU A 256 23.33 21.95 8.18
N THR A 257 23.99 22.40 7.11
CA THR A 257 24.54 23.76 7.06
C THR A 257 23.51 24.75 6.54
N GLN A 258 23.66 26.02 6.92
CA GLN A 258 22.79 27.12 6.44
C GLN A 258 22.82 27.29 4.92
N ALA A 259 23.85 26.78 4.23
CA ALA A 259 23.93 26.79 2.77
C ALA A 259 23.11 25.65 2.12
N GLU A 260 22.83 24.58 2.86
CA GLU A 260 22.09 23.42 2.39
C GLU A 260 20.60 23.52 2.70
N PHE A 261 20.26 24.03 3.89
CA PHE A 261 18.89 24.24 4.32
C PHE A 261 18.81 25.54 5.11
N ASP A 262 17.89 26.43 4.74
CA ASP A 262 17.71 27.70 5.45
C ASP A 262 16.95 27.47 6.77
N VAL A 263 17.69 27.01 7.79
CA VAL A 263 17.13 26.71 9.11
C VAL A 263 16.50 27.95 9.72
N SER A 264 17.16 29.11 9.61
CA SER A 264 16.65 30.37 10.15
C SER A 264 15.29 30.76 9.57
N HIS A 265 15.13 30.67 8.24
CA HIS A 265 13.87 30.96 7.57
C HIS A 265 12.78 29.96 7.94
N PHE A 266 13.08 28.66 7.87
CA PHE A 266 12.15 27.60 8.29
C PHE A 266 11.67 27.82 9.74
N GLU A 267 12.59 28.08 10.65
CA GLU A 267 12.26 28.33 12.06
C GLU A 267 11.49 29.64 12.27
N SER A 268 11.76 30.67 11.46
CA SER A 268 10.95 31.90 11.49
C SER A 268 9.50 31.63 11.08
N LEU A 269 9.28 30.81 10.06
CA LEU A 269 7.97 30.46 9.55
C LEU A 269 7.17 29.64 10.58
N MET A 270 7.86 28.73 11.27
CA MET A 270 7.25 27.83 12.25
C MET A 270 6.84 28.52 13.55
N LEU A 271 7.59 29.55 13.94
CA LEU A 271 7.58 30.09 15.30
C LEU A 271 7.00 31.48 15.41
N LEU A 272 7.09 32.28 14.35
CA LEU A 272 6.50 33.59 14.34
C LEU A 272 5.05 33.42 13.87
N GLY A 273 4.09 33.80 14.72
CA GLY A 273 2.87 34.42 14.20
C GLY A 273 3.35 35.59 13.36
N GLY A 274 3.14 35.56 12.05
CA GLY A 274 3.90 36.31 11.04
C GLY A 274 3.85 37.84 11.07
N ASN A 275 3.46 38.44 12.19
CA ASN A 275 3.65 39.85 12.49
C ASN A 275 5.13 40.28 12.59
N ASP A 276 6.07 39.38 12.91
CA ASP A 276 7.50 39.76 12.98
C ASP A 276 8.21 39.72 11.62
N GLN A 277 7.76 38.90 10.65
CA GLN A 277 8.26 39.03 9.27
C GLN A 277 7.95 40.41 8.69
N LEU A 278 6.84 41.02 9.10
CA LEU A 278 6.49 42.40 8.74
C LEU A 278 7.45 43.45 9.28
N ARG A 279 8.15 43.19 10.39
CA ARG A 279 9.10 44.15 10.98
C ARG A 279 10.45 44.11 10.31
N ASP A 280 10.96 42.93 9.99
CA ASP A 280 12.24 42.79 9.28
C ASP A 280 12.11 43.13 7.79
N LEU A 281 11.01 42.75 7.13
CA LEU A 281 10.73 43.14 5.74
C LEU A 281 10.47 44.64 5.58
N LYS A 282 10.10 45.36 6.65
CA LYS A 282 9.94 46.83 6.63
C LYS A 282 11.22 47.57 6.24
N TYR A 283 12.38 46.93 6.40
CA TYR A 283 13.69 47.51 6.07
C TYR A 283 14.19 47.13 4.68
N GLU A 284 13.63 46.11 4.04
CA GLU A 284 14.08 45.62 2.73
C GLU A 284 13.05 45.81 1.61
N LEU A 285 11.76 45.86 1.92
CA LEU A 285 10.68 46.03 0.95
C LEU A 285 10.27 47.49 0.79
N THR A 286 9.89 47.87 -0.43
CA THR A 286 9.23 49.15 -0.67
C THR A 286 7.88 49.21 0.04
N PRO A 287 7.36 50.39 0.41
CA PRO A 287 6.04 50.52 1.04
C PRO A 287 4.91 49.81 0.29
N SER A 288 4.96 49.78 -1.05
CA SER A 288 3.99 49.06 -1.89
C SER A 288 4.12 47.53 -1.81
N GLU A 289 5.34 47.00 -1.72
CA GLU A 289 5.58 45.56 -1.55
C GLU A 289 5.22 45.12 -0.13
N LEU A 290 5.48 45.97 0.86
CA LEU A 290 5.05 45.76 2.24
C LEU A 290 3.53 45.76 2.35
N ASP A 291 2.82 46.72 1.76
CA ASP A 291 1.35 46.75 1.75
C ASP A 291 0.75 45.53 1.01
N GLN A 292 1.38 45.07 -0.07
CA GLN A 292 0.98 43.84 -0.77
C GLN A 292 1.22 42.59 0.09
N PHE A 293 2.33 42.55 0.84
CA PHE A 293 2.63 41.46 1.77
C PHE A 293 1.70 41.48 3.00
N VAL A 294 1.47 42.64 3.62
CA VAL A 294 0.53 42.85 4.73
C VAL A 294 -0.89 42.43 4.34
N SER A 295 -1.35 42.84 3.15
CA SER A 295 -2.68 42.48 2.66
C SER A 295 -2.80 40.99 2.32
N SER A 296 -1.75 40.38 1.75
CA SER A 296 -1.66 38.91 1.61
C SER A 296 -1.66 38.23 2.98
N TYR A 297 -0.95 38.78 3.96
CA TYR A 297 -0.77 38.20 5.30
C TYR A 297 -2.07 38.23 6.11
N HIS A 298 -2.77 39.37 6.16
CA HIS A 298 -4.09 39.48 6.79
C HIS A 298 -5.15 38.64 6.06
N GLY A 299 -5.03 38.51 4.74
CA GLY A 299 -5.82 37.54 3.97
C GLY A 299 -5.55 36.10 4.42
N MET A 300 -4.29 35.76 4.72
CA MET A 300 -3.85 34.39 5.02
C MET A 300 -4.11 33.93 6.47
N ASP A 301 -3.96 34.79 7.48
CA ASP A 301 -4.42 34.46 8.84
C ASP A 301 -5.96 34.32 8.87
N SER A 302 -6.66 35.13 8.06
CA SER A 302 -8.09 34.95 7.81
C SER A 302 -8.37 33.63 7.08
N GLU A 303 -7.60 33.24 6.07
CA GLU A 303 -7.78 31.97 5.33
C GLU A 303 -7.48 30.74 6.19
N MET A 304 -6.44 30.75 7.02
CA MET A 304 -6.14 29.61 7.90
C MET A 304 -7.19 29.54 9.03
N SER A 305 -7.62 30.68 9.58
CA SER A 305 -8.75 30.73 10.50
C SER A 305 -10.05 30.25 9.85
N GLU A 306 -10.34 30.69 8.63
CA GLU A 306 -11.52 30.30 7.84
C GLU A 306 -11.44 28.83 7.39
N PHE A 307 -10.24 28.28 7.20
CA PHE A 307 -10.04 26.86 6.97
C PHE A 307 -10.31 26.07 8.24
N VAL A 308 -9.69 26.43 9.38
CA VAL A 308 -9.75 25.60 10.60
C VAL A 308 -11.08 25.74 11.36
N THR A 309 -11.70 26.93 11.37
CA THR A 309 -12.91 27.23 12.17
C THR A 309 -14.14 26.40 11.79
N PRO A 310 -14.47 26.18 10.50
CA PRO A 310 -15.56 25.29 10.11
C PRO A 310 -15.33 23.84 10.52
N PHE A 311 -14.07 23.38 10.52
CA PHE A 311 -13.72 21.99 10.86
C PHE A 311 -13.79 21.72 12.37
N ALA A 312 -13.34 22.67 13.20
CA ALA A 312 -13.55 22.59 14.65
C ALA A 312 -15.05 22.47 14.98
N ARG A 313 -15.88 23.31 14.33
CA ARG A 313 -17.34 23.30 14.49
C ARG A 313 -17.99 21.98 14.05
N ALA A 314 -17.46 21.30 13.03
CA ALA A 314 -18.02 20.03 12.53
C ALA A 314 -17.87 18.86 13.51
N ARG A 315 -16.93 18.90 14.45
CA ARG A 315 -16.76 17.86 15.49
C ARG A 315 -17.53 18.12 16.78
N GLY A 316 -18.30 19.21 16.86
CA GLY A 316 -18.94 19.62 18.12
C GLY A 316 -17.96 20.16 19.16
N GLU A 317 -16.69 20.31 18.80
CA GLU A 317 -15.73 21.05 19.59
C GLU A 317 -15.95 22.54 19.32
N GLU A 318 -16.52 23.28 20.29
CA GLU A 318 -16.38 24.73 20.33
C GLU A 318 -14.92 25.11 20.66
N MET A 319 -13.98 24.58 19.89
CA MET A 319 -12.60 24.99 19.95
C MET A 319 -12.54 26.36 19.29
N LYS A 320 -12.80 27.39 20.10
CA LYS A 320 -12.37 28.76 19.81
C LYS A 320 -10.86 28.72 19.83
N LEU A 321 -10.25 28.34 18.70
CA LEU A 321 -8.83 28.53 18.51
C LEU A 321 -8.56 30.00 18.79
N PRO A 322 -7.79 30.33 19.85
CA PRO A 322 -7.50 31.71 20.14
C PRO A 322 -6.84 32.29 18.89
N MET A 323 -7.43 33.37 18.36
CA MET A 323 -7.03 34.03 17.12
C MET A 323 -5.57 34.53 17.12
N SER A 324 -4.85 34.40 18.23
CA SER A 324 -3.40 34.52 18.30
C SER A 324 -2.78 33.12 18.41
N ILE A 325 -2.68 32.40 17.29
CA ILE A 325 -1.81 31.21 17.23
C ILE A 325 -0.37 31.74 17.26
N GLY A 326 0.14 32.02 18.46
CA GLY A 326 1.46 32.62 18.66
C GLY A 326 2.60 31.78 18.09
N SER A 327 2.39 30.46 17.95
CA SER A 327 3.29 29.55 17.26
C SER A 327 2.52 28.52 16.43
N LYS A 328 2.94 28.31 15.17
CA LYS A 328 2.31 27.31 14.30
C LYS A 328 2.61 25.90 14.75
N ILE A 329 3.77 25.68 15.38
CA ILE A 329 4.11 24.42 16.03
C ILE A 329 3.01 23.97 17.00
N ARG A 330 2.38 24.89 17.76
CA ARG A 330 1.28 24.54 18.68
C ARG A 330 0.06 23.98 17.94
N LEU A 331 -0.27 24.54 16.78
CA LEU A 331 -1.35 24.04 15.93
C LEU A 331 -1.07 22.61 15.46
N PHE A 332 0.17 22.32 15.04
CA PHE A 332 0.58 20.99 14.61
C PHE A 332 0.69 19.99 15.76
N ALA A 333 1.24 20.41 16.90
CA ALA A 333 1.22 19.61 18.12
C ALA A 333 -0.21 19.21 18.49
N HIS A 334 -1.17 20.14 18.34
CA HIS A 334 -2.57 19.84 18.55
C HIS A 334 -3.13 18.82 17.54
N ALA A 335 -2.83 18.99 16.25
CA ALA A 335 -3.27 18.08 15.21
C ALA A 335 -2.72 16.65 15.37
N LEU A 336 -1.56 16.51 15.99
CA LEU A 336 -0.86 15.24 16.17
C LEU A 336 -1.12 14.56 17.53
N TYR A 337 -1.91 15.17 18.41
CA TYR A 337 -2.31 14.50 19.66
C TYR A 337 -3.14 13.24 19.36
N PRO A 338 -2.96 12.17 20.16
CA PRO A 338 -3.90 11.06 20.17
C PRO A 338 -5.29 11.60 20.49
N GLN A 339 -6.26 11.32 19.61
CA GLN A 339 -7.61 11.90 19.73
C GLN A 339 -8.38 11.42 20.97
N ASP A 340 -7.95 10.32 21.58
CA ASP A 340 -8.61 9.69 22.73
C ASP A 340 -8.04 10.14 24.09
N ASP A 341 -6.96 10.92 24.11
CA ASP A 341 -6.30 11.33 25.36
C ASP A 341 -6.92 12.60 25.95
N SER A 342 -7.15 12.58 27.27
CA SER A 342 -7.62 13.76 28.01
C SER A 342 -6.63 14.94 27.91
N ILE A 343 -7.13 16.17 28.01
CA ILE A 343 -6.31 17.39 28.02
C ILE A 343 -5.27 17.33 29.15
N GLU A 344 -5.63 16.75 30.29
CA GLU A 344 -4.75 16.51 31.44
C GLU A 344 -3.58 15.57 31.10
N ALA A 345 -3.84 14.47 30.40
CA ALA A 345 -2.80 13.54 29.96
C ALA A 345 -1.85 14.19 28.95
N ASN A 346 -2.38 15.04 28.07
CA ASN A 346 -1.62 15.80 27.09
C ASN A 346 -0.81 16.96 27.72
N ALA A 347 -1.20 17.43 28.91
CA ALA A 347 -0.48 18.42 29.68
C ALA A 347 0.70 17.84 30.50
N GLU A 348 0.89 16.52 30.52
CA GLU A 348 2.04 15.91 31.19
C GLU A 348 3.35 16.37 30.50
N PRO A 349 4.38 16.78 31.26
CA PRO A 349 5.62 17.35 30.71
C PRO A 349 6.30 16.51 29.62
N ARG A 350 6.27 15.18 29.80
CA ARG A 350 6.93 14.22 28.89
C ARG A 350 6.11 14.00 27.62
N THR A 351 4.79 13.85 27.77
CA THR A 351 3.86 13.77 26.65
C THR A 351 3.96 15.03 25.80
N LEU A 352 3.97 16.19 26.44
CA LEU A 352 4.13 17.47 25.77
C LEU A 352 5.44 17.57 24.98
N GLU A 353 6.57 17.24 25.61
CA GLU A 353 7.87 17.17 24.93
C GLU A 353 7.82 16.24 23.72
N GLN A 354 7.25 15.05 23.87
CA GLN A 354 7.15 14.06 22.81
C GLN A 354 6.27 14.56 21.66
N THR A 355 5.15 15.21 21.95
CA THR A 355 4.26 15.81 20.94
C THR A 355 4.97 16.93 20.19
N PHE A 356 5.69 17.80 20.88
CA PHE A 356 6.48 18.86 20.23
C PHE A 356 7.62 18.30 19.37
N ARG A 357 8.31 17.26 19.84
CA ARG A 357 9.32 16.54 19.06
C ARG A 357 8.70 15.98 17.78
N ARG A 358 7.58 15.26 17.89
CA ARG A 358 6.87 14.69 16.74
C ARG A 358 6.39 15.77 15.77
N ALA A 359 5.82 16.87 16.27
CA ALA A 359 5.41 17.99 15.44
C ALA A 359 6.59 18.58 14.67
N GLN A 360 7.70 18.85 15.34
CA GLN A 360 8.89 19.40 14.69
C GLN A 360 9.47 18.42 13.65
N SER A 361 9.55 17.12 13.94
CA SER A 361 10.01 16.11 12.99
C SER A 361 9.09 16.03 11.77
N PHE A 362 7.78 16.06 11.98
CA PHE A 362 6.78 16.06 10.92
C PHE A 362 6.95 17.27 10.00
N LEU A 363 6.95 18.47 10.58
CA LEU A 363 7.10 19.73 9.86
C LEU A 363 8.40 19.78 9.08
N PHE A 364 9.50 19.38 9.70
CA PHE A 364 10.79 19.35 9.02
C PHE A 364 10.84 18.30 7.91
N SER A 365 10.31 17.10 8.12
CA SER A 365 10.29 16.05 7.09
C SER A 365 9.54 16.51 5.85
N TYR A 366 8.40 17.18 6.02
CA TYR A 366 7.60 17.68 4.91
C TYR A 366 8.28 18.87 4.22
N ALA A 367 8.78 19.84 4.99
CA ALA A 367 9.51 20.99 4.44
C ALA A 367 10.81 20.58 3.72
N ALA A 368 11.50 19.56 4.24
CA ALA A 368 12.65 18.95 3.57
C ALA A 368 12.22 18.28 2.27
N SER A 369 11.08 17.56 2.26
CA SER A 369 10.56 16.92 1.05
C SER A 369 10.13 17.93 -0.02
N SER A 370 9.52 19.05 0.38
CA SER A 370 9.05 20.08 -0.56
C SER A 370 10.20 20.89 -1.18
N ALA A 371 11.35 20.96 -0.48
CA ALA A 371 12.56 21.63 -0.92
C ALA A 371 13.43 20.81 -1.90
N LEU A 372 12.97 19.64 -2.38
CA LEU A 372 13.78 18.77 -3.23
C LEU A 372 13.58 19.07 -4.72
N ALA A 373 14.68 19.11 -5.46
CA ALA A 373 14.70 19.24 -6.92
C ALA A 373 15.47 18.10 -7.58
N ASN A 374 15.03 17.70 -8.78
CA ASN A 374 15.67 16.64 -9.55
C ASN A 374 17.04 17.08 -10.08
N GLN A 375 18.03 16.18 -9.99
CA GLN A 375 19.37 16.34 -10.50
C GLN A 375 19.79 15.13 -11.35
N THR A 376 20.53 15.40 -12.41
CA THR A 376 21.21 14.40 -13.24
C THR A 376 22.71 14.41 -12.94
N GLY A 377 23.34 13.23 -12.90
CA GLY A 377 24.80 13.08 -12.68
C GLY A 377 25.20 12.83 -11.22
N PHE A 378 25.14 11.58 -10.79
CA PHE A 378 25.51 11.13 -9.44
C PHE A 378 26.37 9.86 -9.49
N SER A 379 27.18 9.66 -8.43
CA SER A 379 28.20 8.59 -8.35
C SER A 379 27.59 7.20 -8.10
N ASP A 380 26.51 7.10 -7.33
CA ASP A 380 25.91 5.82 -6.92
C ASP A 380 24.67 5.49 -7.73
N GLN A 381 24.88 4.68 -8.76
CA GLN A 381 23.87 4.36 -9.77
C GLN A 381 23.12 3.06 -9.54
N ALA A 382 23.39 2.29 -8.49
CA ALA A 382 22.74 0.99 -8.29
C ALA A 382 21.61 1.05 -7.24
N ALA A 383 20.46 0.49 -7.59
CA ALA A 383 19.38 0.13 -6.68
C ALA A 383 19.06 -1.37 -6.80
N LEU A 384 18.46 -1.94 -5.75
CA LEU A 384 18.01 -3.32 -5.70
C LEU A 384 16.47 -3.33 -5.79
N LEU A 385 15.95 -3.86 -6.90
CA LEU A 385 14.54 -4.11 -7.09
C LEU A 385 14.21 -5.52 -6.59
N THR A 386 13.45 -5.60 -5.51
CA THR A 386 12.93 -6.86 -4.95
C THR A 386 11.46 -6.98 -5.28
N TYR A 387 11.06 -8.04 -5.99
CA TYR A 387 9.65 -8.31 -6.28
C TYR A 387 9.29 -9.76 -6.00
N ARG A 388 8.01 -9.98 -5.70
CA ARG A 388 7.46 -11.31 -5.49
C ARG A 388 7.16 -11.94 -6.83
N VAL A 389 7.82 -13.05 -7.13
CA VAL A 389 7.47 -13.87 -8.29
C VAL A 389 6.48 -14.92 -7.81
N SER A 390 5.21 -14.75 -8.19
CA SER A 390 4.20 -15.77 -7.95
C SER A 390 4.20 -16.72 -9.15
N GLY A 391 4.76 -17.91 -8.96
CA GLY A 391 4.61 -19.02 -9.90
C GLY A 391 3.59 -20.02 -9.41
N ILE A 392 2.79 -20.59 -10.30
CA ILE A 392 1.98 -21.77 -9.96
C ILE A 392 2.94 -22.98 -9.94
N VAL A 393 3.40 -23.35 -8.74
CA VAL A 393 4.15 -24.59 -8.56
C VAL A 393 3.13 -25.74 -8.53
N ILE A 394 2.97 -26.43 -9.67
CA ILE A 394 2.16 -27.65 -9.71
C ILE A 394 2.90 -28.72 -8.89
N SER A 395 2.21 -29.32 -7.92
CA SER A 395 2.84 -30.35 -7.10
C SER A 395 3.32 -31.51 -7.98
N ARG A 396 4.57 -31.96 -7.77
CA ARG A 396 5.14 -33.14 -8.45
C ARG A 396 4.21 -34.36 -8.47
N PRO A 397 3.53 -34.77 -7.38
CA PRO A 397 2.65 -35.93 -7.43
C PRO A 397 1.44 -35.72 -8.35
N LEU A 398 0.84 -34.53 -8.39
CA LEU A 398 -0.26 -34.24 -9.31
C LEU A 398 0.22 -34.22 -10.77
N ALA A 399 1.40 -33.67 -11.05
CA ALA A 399 1.98 -33.69 -12.39
C ALA A 399 2.26 -35.13 -12.85
N ILE A 400 2.86 -35.96 -11.99
CA ILE A 400 3.09 -37.39 -12.28
C ILE A 400 1.77 -38.13 -12.51
N ALA A 401 0.75 -37.87 -11.70
CA ALA A 401 -0.57 -38.48 -11.86
C ALA A 401 -1.21 -38.10 -13.20
N ALA A 402 -1.13 -36.82 -13.60
CA ALA A 402 -1.62 -36.35 -14.89
C ALA A 402 -0.83 -36.95 -16.07
N GLU A 403 0.50 -37.01 -15.97
CA GLU A 403 1.38 -37.68 -16.96
C GLU A 403 0.98 -39.17 -17.12
N CYS A 404 0.80 -39.89 -16.02
CA CYS A 404 0.40 -41.30 -16.03
C CYS A 404 -0.99 -41.50 -16.64
N LEU A 405 -1.94 -40.61 -16.31
CA LEU A 405 -3.30 -40.67 -16.85
C LEU A 405 -3.31 -40.41 -18.36
N LEU A 406 -2.56 -39.41 -18.85
CA LEU A 406 -2.42 -39.14 -20.28
C LEU A 406 -1.77 -40.30 -21.02
N LEU A 407 -0.75 -40.92 -20.45
CA LEU A 407 -0.11 -42.12 -21.02
C LEU A 407 -1.11 -43.29 -21.11
N LEU A 408 -1.91 -43.51 -20.07
CA LEU A 408 -2.94 -44.56 -20.05
C LEU A 408 -4.01 -44.31 -21.12
N ILE A 409 -4.47 -43.07 -21.27
CA ILE A 409 -5.43 -42.69 -22.32
C ILE A 409 -4.84 -42.93 -23.71
N ALA A 410 -3.56 -42.59 -23.93
CA ALA A 410 -2.88 -42.85 -25.20
C ALA A 410 -2.79 -44.36 -25.51
N LEU A 411 -2.41 -45.18 -24.52
CA LEU A 411 -2.31 -46.65 -24.68
C LEU A 411 -3.68 -47.29 -24.97
N THR A 412 -4.72 -46.89 -24.24
CA THR A 412 -6.08 -47.38 -24.48
C THR A 412 -6.62 -46.94 -25.85
N GLY A 413 -6.35 -45.71 -26.28
CA GLY A 413 -6.67 -45.22 -27.62
C GLY A 413 -5.98 -46.02 -28.73
N ILE A 414 -4.69 -46.33 -28.56
CA ILE A 414 -3.94 -47.19 -29.50
C ILE A 414 -4.52 -48.61 -29.54
N ALA A 415 -4.82 -49.20 -28.39
CA ALA A 415 -5.42 -50.54 -28.30
C ALA A 415 -6.79 -50.59 -28.98
N LEU A 416 -7.63 -49.56 -28.77
CA LEU A 416 -8.95 -49.47 -29.38
C LEU A 416 -8.83 -49.28 -30.89
N LEU A 417 -7.90 -48.44 -31.36
CA LEU A 417 -7.62 -48.27 -32.79
C LEU A 417 -7.09 -49.56 -33.42
N TYR A 418 -6.23 -50.30 -32.72
CA TYR A 418 -5.74 -51.61 -33.16
C TYR A 418 -6.89 -52.62 -33.28
N LEU A 419 -7.76 -52.71 -32.27
CA LEU A 419 -8.92 -53.59 -32.30
C LEU A 419 -9.87 -53.21 -33.45
N CYS A 420 -10.18 -51.93 -33.64
CA CYS A 420 -11.01 -51.46 -34.76
C CYS A 420 -10.36 -51.70 -36.14
N CYS A 421 -9.03 -51.72 -36.21
CA CYS A 421 -8.31 -52.07 -37.44
C CYS A 421 -8.37 -53.58 -37.71
N ASN A 422 -8.35 -54.42 -36.67
CA ASN A 422 -8.31 -55.87 -36.80
C ASN A 422 -9.71 -56.52 -36.88
N THR A 423 -10.76 -55.80 -36.46
CA THR A 423 -12.14 -56.24 -36.65
C THR A 423 -12.60 -55.94 -38.07
N TYR A 424 -12.68 -56.98 -38.89
CA TYR A 424 -13.33 -56.90 -40.20
C TYR A 424 -14.84 -56.89 -40.02
N CYS A 425 -15.50 -55.78 -40.31
CA CYS A 425 -16.95 -55.77 -40.45
C CYS A 425 -17.30 -56.36 -41.82
N ILE A 426 -17.91 -57.55 -41.83
CA ILE A 426 -18.30 -58.27 -43.05
C ILE A 426 -19.71 -57.85 -43.52
N LEU A 427 -20.33 -56.86 -42.86
CA LEU A 427 -21.58 -56.31 -43.32
C LEU A 427 -21.34 -55.38 -44.51
N ASP A 428 -21.79 -55.82 -45.69
CA ASP A 428 -21.73 -55.05 -46.93
C ASP A 428 -22.73 -53.86 -46.94
N SER A 429 -23.65 -53.77 -45.96
CA SER A 429 -24.60 -52.66 -45.80
C SER A 429 -25.19 -52.56 -44.38
N ASP A 430 -25.76 -51.40 -44.06
CA ASP A 430 -26.39 -51.12 -42.75
C ASP A 430 -27.59 -52.07 -42.47
N PRO A 431 -27.56 -52.87 -41.39
CA PRO A 431 -28.66 -53.75 -41.01
C PRO A 431 -29.88 -53.00 -40.45
N SER A 432 -29.81 -51.67 -40.26
CA SER A 432 -30.91 -50.87 -39.73
C SER A 432 -32.10 -50.72 -40.68
N SER A 433 -31.91 -50.99 -41.99
CA SER A 433 -33.02 -50.97 -42.94
C SER A 433 -33.86 -52.24 -42.84
N ILE A 434 -35.15 -52.05 -42.50
CA ILE A 434 -36.17 -53.11 -42.49
C ILE A 434 -36.17 -53.88 -43.84
N SER A 435 -35.96 -53.20 -44.97
CA SER A 435 -35.92 -53.87 -46.28
C SER A 435 -34.73 -54.82 -46.44
N TYR A 436 -33.60 -54.51 -45.81
CA TYR A 436 -32.40 -55.36 -45.85
C TYR A 436 -32.53 -56.54 -44.89
N LEU A 437 -33.08 -56.32 -43.68
CA LEU A 437 -33.43 -57.41 -42.76
C LEU A 437 -34.44 -58.37 -43.37
N CYS A 438 -35.47 -57.84 -44.04
CA CYS A 438 -36.41 -58.64 -44.83
C CYS A 438 -35.69 -59.39 -45.96
N GLY A 439 -34.71 -58.76 -46.62
CA GLY A 439 -33.88 -59.39 -47.63
C GLY A 439 -33.04 -60.57 -47.11
N ILE A 440 -32.44 -60.42 -45.92
CA ILE A 440 -31.69 -61.50 -45.23
C ILE A 440 -32.63 -62.64 -44.82
N CYS A 441 -33.79 -62.32 -44.27
CA CYS A 441 -34.78 -63.32 -43.86
C CYS A 441 -35.34 -64.06 -45.08
N ASN A 442 -35.62 -63.34 -46.17
CA ASN A 442 -36.12 -63.92 -47.42
C ASN A 442 -35.06 -64.79 -48.14
N ALA A 443 -33.78 -64.54 -47.91
CA ALA A 443 -32.70 -65.36 -48.42
C ALA A 443 -32.51 -66.68 -47.63
N SER A 444 -33.20 -66.86 -46.49
CA SER A 444 -33.11 -68.06 -45.68
C SER A 444 -34.39 -68.90 -45.75
N PRO A 445 -34.47 -69.92 -46.62
CA PRO A 445 -35.66 -70.77 -46.74
C PRO A 445 -36.01 -71.47 -45.42
N GLU A 446 -35.03 -71.83 -44.60
CA GLU A 446 -35.26 -72.40 -43.26
C GLU A 446 -35.96 -71.42 -42.32
N MET A 447 -35.61 -70.13 -42.36
CA MET A 447 -36.30 -69.13 -41.55
C MET A 447 -37.72 -68.91 -42.05
N ILE A 448 -37.92 -68.87 -43.37
CA ILE A 448 -39.27 -68.75 -43.95
C ILE A 448 -40.13 -69.96 -43.54
N ASP A 449 -39.61 -71.18 -43.62
CA ASP A 449 -40.33 -72.39 -43.18
C ASP A 449 -40.61 -72.38 -41.67
N LEU A 450 -39.67 -71.89 -40.85
CA LEU A 450 -39.86 -71.73 -39.42
C LEU A 450 -40.93 -70.69 -39.10
N TYR A 451 -40.92 -69.52 -39.75
CA TYR A 451 -41.91 -68.46 -39.50
C TYR A 451 -43.29 -68.78 -40.08
N THR A 452 -43.40 -69.46 -41.22
CA THR A 452 -44.70 -69.86 -41.77
C THR A 452 -45.44 -70.83 -40.85
N LYS A 453 -44.72 -71.72 -40.16
CA LYS A 453 -45.28 -72.60 -39.12
C LYS A 453 -45.74 -71.85 -37.87
N LEU A 454 -45.25 -70.63 -37.67
CA LEU A 454 -45.49 -69.81 -36.47
C LEU A 454 -46.46 -68.63 -36.72
N ASP A 455 -46.92 -68.41 -37.96
CA ASP A 455 -47.73 -67.26 -38.37
C ASP A 455 -49.09 -67.16 -37.62
N ALA A 456 -49.62 -68.29 -37.15
CA ALA A 456 -50.87 -68.37 -36.38
C ALA A 456 -50.66 -68.62 -34.86
N CYS A 457 -49.43 -68.57 -34.37
CA CYS A 457 -49.12 -68.86 -32.98
C CYS A 457 -49.34 -67.64 -32.06
N ASN A 458 -49.75 -67.88 -30.82
CA ASN A 458 -49.79 -66.82 -29.80
C ASN A 458 -48.37 -66.51 -29.27
N GLU A 459 -48.20 -65.36 -28.62
CA GLU A 459 -46.92 -64.86 -28.10
C GLU A 459 -46.15 -65.89 -27.26
N LYS A 460 -46.85 -66.61 -26.35
CA LYS A 460 -46.22 -67.65 -25.51
C LYS A 460 -45.68 -68.82 -26.33
N THR A 461 -46.40 -69.21 -27.38
CA THR A 461 -45.98 -70.30 -28.28
C THR A 461 -44.79 -69.84 -29.12
N LEU A 462 -44.82 -68.59 -29.60
CA LEU A 462 -43.71 -67.99 -30.36
C LEU A 462 -42.43 -67.89 -29.52
N GLU A 463 -42.54 -67.38 -28.28
CA GLU A 463 -41.43 -67.28 -27.34
C GLU A 463 -40.86 -68.66 -27.01
N SER A 464 -41.71 -69.66 -26.79
CA SER A 464 -41.24 -71.04 -26.56
C SER A 464 -40.55 -71.67 -27.77
N ALA A 465 -40.95 -71.29 -28.99
CA ALA A 465 -40.43 -71.86 -30.24
C ALA A 465 -39.11 -71.23 -30.69
N ILE A 466 -38.92 -69.93 -30.41
CA ILE A 466 -37.79 -69.13 -30.91
C ILE A 466 -36.84 -68.70 -29.78
N GLY A 467 -37.33 -68.52 -28.56
CA GLY A 467 -36.60 -67.86 -27.46
C GLY A 467 -35.28 -68.52 -27.07
N SER A 468 -35.13 -69.84 -27.29
CA SER A 468 -33.88 -70.57 -27.04
C SER A 468 -32.98 -70.75 -28.26
N SER A 469 -33.41 -70.31 -29.45
CA SER A 469 -32.60 -70.46 -30.66
C SER A 469 -31.67 -69.28 -30.89
N LEU A 470 -30.39 -69.59 -31.05
CA LEU A 470 -29.41 -68.65 -31.56
C LEU A 470 -29.45 -68.66 -33.08
N PHE A 471 -29.42 -67.48 -33.69
CA PHE A 471 -29.30 -67.35 -35.13
C PHE A 471 -27.93 -66.74 -35.45
N ARG A 472 -27.23 -67.32 -36.43
CA ARG A 472 -25.95 -66.84 -36.92
C ARG A 472 -26.14 -66.33 -38.34
N LEU A 473 -25.52 -65.19 -38.65
CA LEU A 473 -25.37 -64.73 -40.03
C LEU A 473 -24.24 -65.52 -40.69
N SER A 474 -24.56 -66.22 -41.79
CA SER A 474 -23.62 -66.94 -42.63
C SER A 474 -23.64 -66.36 -44.05
N ARG A 475 -22.63 -66.70 -44.87
CA ARG A 475 -22.56 -66.29 -46.28
C ARG A 475 -22.92 -67.49 -47.15
N CYS A 476 -23.85 -67.33 -48.09
CA CYS A 476 -24.10 -68.34 -49.14
C CYS A 476 -22.80 -68.53 -49.93
N GLY A 477 -22.27 -69.75 -50.04
CA GLY A 477 -21.09 -70.09 -50.84
C GLY A 477 -21.33 -70.05 -52.36
N CYS A 478 -22.25 -69.20 -52.80
CA CYS A 478 -22.89 -69.24 -54.10
C CYS A 478 -22.14 -68.29 -55.06
N PRO A 479 -21.49 -68.80 -56.12
CA PRO A 479 -20.67 -67.98 -57.01
C PRO A 479 -21.55 -66.95 -57.74
N GLY A 480 -21.32 -65.66 -57.46
CA GLY A 480 -21.96 -64.53 -58.15
C GLY A 480 -23.07 -63.79 -57.38
N ARG A 481 -23.61 -64.35 -56.29
CA ARG A 481 -24.56 -63.66 -55.37
C ARG A 481 -24.29 -64.10 -53.93
N CYS A 482 -23.26 -63.49 -53.31
CA CYS A 482 -23.00 -63.64 -51.89
C CYS A 482 -24.07 -62.89 -51.08
N GLN A 483 -25.24 -63.52 -50.87
CA GLN A 483 -26.26 -62.98 -49.97
C GLN A 483 -26.01 -63.52 -48.55
N LEU A 484 -26.11 -62.63 -47.56
CA LEU A 484 -26.11 -63.01 -46.15
C LEU A 484 -27.38 -63.82 -45.88
N ARG A 485 -27.23 -64.96 -45.20
CA ARG A 485 -28.32 -65.84 -44.79
C ARG A 485 -28.34 -65.93 -43.28
N LEU A 486 -29.54 -65.97 -42.70
CA LEU A 486 -29.71 -66.30 -41.28
C LEU A 486 -29.81 -67.83 -41.13
N GLU A 487 -28.88 -68.43 -40.40
CA GLU A 487 -28.90 -69.86 -40.07
C GLU A 487 -29.24 -70.03 -38.59
N ARG A 488 -30.04 -71.04 -38.26
CA ARG A 488 -30.26 -71.43 -36.87
C ARG A 488 -28.97 -72.10 -36.39
N ALA A 489 -28.26 -71.45 -35.47
CA ALA A 489 -27.13 -72.06 -34.79
C ALA A 489 -27.70 -73.10 -33.82
N GLU A 490 -27.75 -74.36 -34.25
CA GLU A 490 -28.03 -75.46 -33.34
C GLU A 490 -27.02 -75.39 -32.20
N SER A 491 -27.51 -75.49 -30.97
CA SER A 491 -26.72 -75.52 -29.74
C SER A 491 -25.95 -76.84 -29.60
N SER A 492 -25.33 -77.32 -30.69
CA SER A 492 -24.33 -78.36 -30.59
C SER A 492 -23.08 -77.75 -29.96
N ILE A 493 -22.90 -78.05 -28.68
CA ILE A 493 -21.64 -77.89 -27.98
C ILE A 493 -20.67 -78.89 -28.61
N ALA A 494 -20.14 -78.57 -29.79
CA ALA A 494 -19.06 -79.29 -30.44
C ALA A 494 -18.15 -78.28 -31.13
N SER A 495 -16.97 -78.13 -30.53
CA SER A 495 -15.84 -77.31 -30.95
C SER A 495 -15.60 -77.31 -32.46
N VAL A 496 -16.00 -76.24 -33.15
CA VAL A 496 -15.57 -75.98 -34.52
C VAL A 496 -14.28 -75.18 -34.48
N HIS A 497 -13.16 -75.89 -34.68
CA HIS A 497 -11.90 -75.26 -35.09
C HIS A 497 -12.11 -74.57 -36.44
N VAL A 498 -12.03 -73.24 -36.43
CA VAL A 498 -12.06 -72.41 -37.63
C VAL A 498 -10.76 -72.66 -38.41
N HIS A 499 -10.80 -73.54 -39.41
CA HIS A 499 -9.76 -73.62 -40.42
C HIS A 499 -9.90 -72.42 -41.35
N VAL A 500 -9.00 -71.44 -41.20
CA VAL A 500 -8.79 -70.34 -42.15
C VAL A 500 -8.15 -70.94 -43.40
N VAL A 501 -8.96 -71.27 -44.40
CA VAL A 501 -8.49 -71.66 -45.73
C VAL A 501 -8.29 -70.39 -46.55
N GLY A 502 -7.09 -70.24 -47.10
CA GLY A 502 -6.62 -69.05 -47.80
C GLY A 502 -7.48 -68.65 -48.98
N ALA A 503 -7.78 -67.36 -49.06
CA ALA A 503 -8.48 -66.74 -50.17
C ALA A 503 -7.52 -66.50 -51.34
N THR A 504 -7.72 -67.24 -52.42
CA THR A 504 -7.22 -66.93 -53.76
C THR A 504 -7.93 -65.71 -54.32
N GLU A 505 -7.15 -64.82 -54.93
CA GLU A 505 -7.56 -63.59 -55.61
C GLU A 505 -8.65 -63.84 -56.67
N HIS A 506 -9.73 -63.06 -56.61
CA HIS A 506 -10.78 -63.02 -57.63
C HIS A 506 -11.16 -61.57 -57.96
N PRO A 507 -11.66 -61.30 -59.18
CA PRO A 507 -11.56 -60.01 -59.84
C PRO A 507 -12.63 -59.05 -59.38
N GLU A 508 -12.26 -57.77 -59.38
CA GLU A 508 -13.09 -56.60 -59.11
C GLU A 508 -14.39 -56.64 -59.95
N VAL A 509 -15.51 -56.84 -59.26
CA VAL A 509 -16.84 -56.54 -59.79
C VAL A 509 -17.33 -55.30 -59.08
N ASP A 510 -17.28 -54.18 -59.81
CA ASP A 510 -17.82 -52.87 -59.43
C ASP A 510 -19.33 -52.97 -59.20
N LYS A 511 -19.74 -53.15 -57.94
CA LYS A 511 -21.12 -52.95 -57.49
C LYS A 511 -21.13 -51.75 -56.56
N GLY A 512 -21.98 -50.78 -56.86
CA GLY A 512 -22.16 -49.53 -56.11
C GLY A 512 -22.21 -49.79 -54.61
N SER A 513 -21.06 -49.65 -53.97
CA SER A 513 -20.84 -49.93 -52.56
C SER A 513 -21.51 -48.83 -51.77
N TYR A 514 -22.49 -49.22 -50.94
CA TYR A 514 -23.00 -48.36 -49.89
C TYR A 514 -21.80 -47.79 -49.11
N ARG A 515 -21.66 -46.46 -49.09
CA ARG A 515 -20.66 -45.77 -48.30
C ARG A 515 -21.36 -45.34 -47.02
N PRO A 516 -21.21 -46.06 -45.90
CA PRO A 516 -21.83 -45.64 -44.65
C PRO A 516 -21.38 -44.22 -44.32
N GLU A 517 -22.33 -43.35 -43.97
CA GLU A 517 -22.03 -42.05 -43.38
C GLU A 517 -21.54 -42.29 -41.95
N ILE A 518 -20.26 -42.62 -41.83
CA ILE A 518 -19.61 -42.79 -40.54
C ILE A 518 -19.35 -41.37 -40.01
N PRO A 519 -19.86 -41.01 -38.82
CA PRO A 519 -19.53 -39.73 -38.20
C PRO A 519 -18.01 -39.62 -38.06
N PHE A 520 -17.48 -38.43 -38.31
CA PHE A 520 -16.03 -38.19 -38.41
C PHE A 520 -15.26 -38.75 -37.22
N GLU A 521 -15.84 -38.68 -36.02
CA GLU A 521 -15.30 -39.13 -34.74
C GLU A 521 -14.95 -40.63 -34.71
N ILE A 522 -15.66 -41.47 -35.48
CA ILE A 522 -15.46 -42.93 -35.53
C ILE A 522 -14.53 -43.32 -36.69
N THR A 523 -14.11 -42.36 -37.52
CA THR A 523 -13.20 -42.66 -38.62
C THR A 523 -11.80 -42.99 -38.11
N ARG A 524 -11.13 -43.92 -38.81
CA ARG A 524 -9.71 -44.25 -38.54
C ARG A 524 -8.81 -43.02 -38.60
N GLY A 525 -9.15 -42.06 -39.47
CA GLY A 525 -8.45 -40.78 -39.58
C GLY A 525 -8.52 -39.96 -38.29
N ALA A 526 -9.73 -39.78 -37.74
CA ALA A 526 -9.92 -39.04 -36.49
C ALA A 526 -9.24 -39.74 -35.30
N GLY A 527 -9.35 -41.06 -35.20
CA GLY A 527 -8.66 -41.84 -34.16
C GLY A 527 -7.13 -41.71 -34.24
N THR A 528 -6.57 -41.76 -35.45
CA THR A 528 -5.12 -41.58 -35.67
C THR A 528 -4.68 -40.16 -35.28
N LEU A 529 -5.45 -39.14 -35.69
CA LEU A 529 -5.19 -37.75 -35.34
C LEU A 529 -5.19 -37.54 -33.82
N PHE A 530 -6.17 -38.12 -33.12
CA PHE A 530 -6.27 -38.03 -31.67
C PHE A 530 -5.05 -38.63 -30.95
N VAL A 531 -4.60 -39.81 -31.38
CA VAL A 531 -3.39 -40.45 -30.83
C VAL A 531 -2.14 -39.60 -31.08
N ILE A 532 -2.01 -39.00 -32.28
CA ILE A 532 -0.89 -38.10 -32.60
C ILE A 532 -0.87 -36.87 -31.67
N VAL A 533 -2.03 -36.27 -31.40
CA VAL A 533 -2.14 -35.11 -30.48
C VAL A 533 -1.78 -35.49 -29.05
N LEU A 534 -2.19 -36.67 -28.58
CA LEU A 534 -1.81 -37.17 -27.25
C LEU A 534 -0.31 -37.42 -27.13
N LEU A 535 0.30 -38.05 -28.13
CA LEU A 535 1.74 -38.31 -28.16
C LEU A 535 2.56 -37.02 -28.24
N SER A 536 2.09 -36.02 -29.00
CA SER A 536 2.76 -34.71 -29.07
C SER A 536 2.68 -33.95 -27.75
N ALA A 537 1.54 -34.01 -27.06
CA ALA A 537 1.39 -33.43 -25.71
C ALA A 537 2.33 -34.10 -24.71
N LEU A 538 2.42 -35.44 -24.71
CA LEU A 538 3.37 -36.19 -23.87
C LEU A 538 4.82 -35.81 -24.18
N ALA A 539 5.18 -35.69 -25.45
CA ALA A 539 6.52 -35.26 -25.86
C ALA A 539 6.84 -33.84 -25.36
N ALA A 540 5.88 -32.91 -25.45
CA ALA A 540 6.04 -31.55 -24.93
C ALA A 540 6.29 -31.55 -23.41
N PHE A 541 5.53 -32.35 -22.63
CA PHE A 541 5.76 -32.50 -21.19
C PHE A 541 7.16 -33.05 -20.87
N VAL A 542 7.61 -34.08 -21.60
CA VAL A 542 8.95 -34.65 -21.43
C VAL A 542 10.04 -33.62 -21.74
N ILE A 543 9.88 -32.83 -22.81
CA ILE A 543 10.82 -31.76 -23.16
C ILE A 543 10.87 -30.69 -22.08
N LEU A 544 9.71 -30.24 -21.58
CA LEU A 544 9.63 -29.25 -20.50
C LEU A 544 10.33 -29.75 -19.22
N LYS A 545 10.10 -31.02 -18.85
CA LYS A 545 10.75 -31.68 -17.71
C LYS A 545 12.26 -31.81 -17.91
N TRP A 546 12.68 -32.17 -19.12
CA TRP A 546 14.10 -32.22 -19.46
C TRP A 546 14.77 -30.85 -19.37
N TRP A 547 14.10 -29.78 -19.81
CA TRP A 547 14.57 -28.41 -19.65
C TRP A 547 14.66 -27.98 -18.18
N GLU A 548 13.69 -28.35 -17.35
CA GLU A 548 13.72 -28.08 -15.89
C GLU A 548 14.95 -28.73 -15.24
N VAL A 549 15.19 -30.02 -15.51
CA VAL A 549 16.31 -30.78 -14.96
C VAL A 549 17.66 -30.24 -15.47
N SER A 550 17.74 -29.92 -16.77
CA SER A 550 18.96 -29.40 -17.39
C SER A 550 19.37 -28.02 -16.86
N ARG A 551 18.42 -27.25 -16.32
CA ARG A 551 18.67 -25.93 -15.69
C ARG A 551 18.81 -26.01 -14.16
N ALA A 552 19.11 -27.19 -13.61
CA ALA A 552 19.35 -27.43 -12.19
C ALA A 552 18.21 -26.94 -11.27
N GLY A 553 16.95 -27.07 -11.71
CA GLY A 553 15.80 -26.67 -10.89
C GLY A 553 15.58 -25.15 -10.81
N LYS A 554 16.26 -24.33 -11.61
CA LYS A 554 15.82 -22.95 -11.86
C LYS A 554 14.53 -23.01 -12.67
N PHE A 555 13.40 -22.97 -11.97
CA PHE A 555 12.04 -23.05 -12.51
C PHE A 555 11.92 -22.30 -13.83
N VAL A 556 11.56 -23.04 -14.89
CA VAL A 556 11.06 -22.43 -16.12
C VAL A 556 9.64 -21.99 -15.81
N ILE A 557 9.47 -20.70 -15.55
CA ILE A 557 8.16 -20.07 -15.47
C ILE A 557 7.57 -20.18 -16.88
N LEU A 558 6.52 -20.98 -17.03
CA LEU A 558 5.59 -20.81 -18.15
C LEU A 558 4.94 -19.44 -17.92
N LEU A 559 5.37 -18.48 -18.73
CA LEU A 559 4.84 -17.12 -18.78
C LEU A 559 3.52 -17.11 -19.54
#